data_AF-A0A6N6S8J5-F1
#
_entry.id   AF-A0A6N6S8J5-F1
#
_cell.length_a   1.000
_cell.length_b   1.000
_cell.length_c   1.000
_cell.angle_alpha   90.00
_cell.angle_beta   90.00
_cell.angle_gamma   90.00
#
_symmetry.space_group_name_H-M   'P 1'
#
loop_
_entity.id
_entity.type
_entity.pdbx_description
1 polymer ?
#
loop_
_entity_poly.entity_id
_entity_poly.type
_entity_poly.pdbx_seq_one_letter_code
_entity_poly.pdbx_strand_id
1 'polypeptide(L)'
;MLIEDAGPGQQLLQDLQRDRPPGMIRPIGRKPDASKADRMAAQSAKIEAGHVFLLKDAPWLPDFLNEVLAFPFGRHDDQVDALSQFLGWAAVSRFQPTVAMFGPMIFYGDD
;
A
#
# COMPACT_ATOMS: atom_id res chain seq x y z
N MET A 1 -4.80 8.30 0.97
CA MET A 1 -4.38 7.65 -0.30
C MET A 1 -2.92 7.96 -0.52
N LEU A 2 -2.10 6.95 -0.85
CA LEU A 2 -0.70 7.15 -1.25
C LEU A 2 -0.67 7.37 -2.76
N ILE A 3 0.13 8.33 -3.23
CA ILE A 3 0.34 8.59 -4.65
C ILE A 3 1.85 8.70 -4.87
N GLU A 4 2.35 8.05 -5.91
CA GLU A 4 3.75 8.22 -6.31
C GLU A 4 3.99 9.68 -6.72
N ASP A 5 4.98 10.32 -6.11
CA ASP A 5 5.42 11.68 -6.44
C ASP A 5 6.51 11.63 -7.52
N ALA A 6 6.16 11.01 -8.65
CA ALA A 6 7.00 10.90 -9.83
C ALA A 6 6.12 10.74 -11.08
N GLY A 7 6.64 11.19 -12.24
CA GLY A 7 5.98 11.02 -13.53
C GLY A 7 4.52 11.50 -13.54
N PRO A 8 3.57 10.71 -14.05
CA PRO A 8 2.14 11.06 -14.05
C PRO A 8 1.54 11.28 -12.66
N GLY A 9 2.05 10.60 -11.64
CA GLY A 9 1.56 10.71 -10.27
C GLY A 9 1.80 12.09 -9.65
N GLN A 10 2.88 12.77 -10.06
CA GLN A 10 3.18 14.13 -9.62
C GLN A 10 2.13 15.14 -10.07
N GLN A 11 1.68 15.05 -11.33
CA GLN A 11 0.62 15.92 -11.86
C GLN A 11 -0.71 15.65 -11.15
N LEU A 12 -1.07 14.37 -11.01
CA LEU A 12 -2.27 13.97 -10.27
C LEU A 12 -2.27 14.47 -8.83
N LEU A 13 -1.12 14.39 -8.15
CA LEU A 13 -0.96 14.87 -6.78
C LEU A 13 -1.17 16.39 -6.70
N GLN A 14 -0.61 17.16 -7.64
CA GLN A 14 -0.80 18.61 -7.69
C GLN A 14 -2.26 18.98 -7.94
N ASP A 15 -2.93 18.32 -8.89
CA ASP A 15 -4.33 18.56 -9.19
C ASP A 15 -5.24 18.23 -7.99
N LEU A 16 -5.00 17.11 -7.31
CA LEU A 16 -5.74 16.73 -6.11
C LEU A 16 -5.42 17.61 -4.89
N GLN A 17 -4.25 18.24 -4.85
CA GLN A 17 -3.92 19.22 -3.81
C GLN A 17 -4.58 20.57 -4.07
N ARG A 18 -4.71 20.97 -5.34
CA ARG A 18 -5.37 22.21 -5.76
C ARG A 18 -6.90 22.11 -5.63
N ASP A 19 -7.49 21.08 -6.22
CA ASP A 19 -8.93 20.93 -6.44
C ASP A 19 -9.47 19.64 -5.81
N ARG A 20 -9.23 19.46 -4.50
CA ARG A 20 -9.62 18.25 -3.79
C ARG A 20 -11.15 18.10 -3.69
N PRO A 21 -11.74 16.97 -4.13
CA PRO A 21 -13.16 16.71 -3.96
C PRO A 21 -13.60 16.74 -2.48
N PRO A 22 -14.81 17.26 -2.17
CA PRO A 22 -15.37 17.19 -0.82
C PRO A 22 -15.42 15.74 -0.31
N GLY A 23 -14.98 15.54 0.94
CA GLY A 23 -14.94 14.20 1.56
C GLY A 23 -13.73 13.34 1.18
N MET A 24 -12.85 13.77 0.27
CA MET A 24 -11.66 13.02 -0.08
C MET A 24 -10.54 13.19 0.97
N ILE A 25 -9.98 12.06 1.41
CA ILE A 25 -8.79 12.02 2.28
C ILE A 25 -7.62 12.67 1.55
N ARG A 26 -6.85 13.51 2.26
CA ARG A 26 -5.68 14.19 1.68
C ARG A 26 -4.71 13.16 1.08
N PRO A 27 -4.30 13.32 -0.19
CA PRO A 27 -3.31 12.43 -0.78
C PRO A 27 -1.94 12.69 -0.16
N ILE A 28 -1.16 11.61 0.00
CA ILE A 28 0.21 11.65 0.52
C ILE A 28 1.13 11.26 -0.62
N GLY A 29 1.96 12.21 -1.05
CA GLY A 29 3.00 11.98 -2.06
C GLY A 29 4.11 11.08 -1.53
N ARG A 30 4.61 10.17 -2.36
CA ARG A 30 5.70 9.26 -2.02
C ARG A 30 6.76 9.27 -3.09
N LYS A 31 7.97 9.66 -2.69
CA LYS A 31 9.14 9.58 -3.55
C LYS A 31 9.71 8.17 -3.48
N PRO A 32 9.91 7.49 -4.62
CA PRO A 32 10.63 6.22 -4.66
C PRO A 32 12.10 6.47 -4.27
N ASP A 33 12.61 5.75 -3.28
CA ASP A 33 13.96 5.88 -2.72
C ASP A 33 14.89 4.68 -3.06
N ALA A 34 14.30 3.57 -3.50
CA ALA A 34 14.99 2.36 -3.92
C ALA A 34 14.25 1.67 -5.07
N SER A 35 14.85 0.63 -5.66
CA SER A 35 14.17 -0.19 -6.67
C SER A 35 12.92 -0.87 -6.07
N LYS A 36 11.94 -1.22 -6.91
CA LYS A 36 10.75 -1.97 -6.45
C LYS A 36 11.12 -3.26 -5.73
N ALA A 37 12.16 -3.95 -6.21
CA ALA A 37 12.66 -5.19 -5.62
C ALA A 37 13.21 -4.97 -4.21
N ASP A 38 14.05 -3.95 -4.03
CA ASP A 38 14.60 -3.61 -2.71
C ASP A 38 13.49 -3.19 -1.73
N ARG A 39 12.53 -2.38 -2.20
CA ARG A 39 11.39 -1.96 -1.38
C ARG A 39 10.57 -3.15 -0.91
N MET A 40 10.25 -4.08 -1.81
CA MET A 40 9.48 -5.27 -1.48
C MET A 40 10.26 -6.24 -0.57
N ALA A 41 11.56 -6.43 -0.82
CA ALA A 41 12.44 -7.22 0.03
C ALA A 41 12.46 -6.69 1.47
N ALA A 42 12.50 -5.37 1.66
CA ALA A 42 12.41 -4.76 2.98
C ALA A 42 11.06 -5.02 3.71
N GLN A 43 10.01 -5.46 3.00
CA GLN A 43 8.72 -5.78 3.58
C GLN A 43 8.48 -7.29 3.80
N SER A 44 9.31 -8.18 3.24
CA SER A 44 9.07 -9.63 3.30
C SER A 44 8.92 -10.13 4.73
N ALA A 45 9.77 -9.69 5.64
CA ALA A 45 9.72 -10.06 7.06
C ALA A 45 8.36 -9.74 7.72
N LYS A 46 7.67 -8.68 7.30
CA LYS A 46 6.34 -8.35 7.84
C LYS A 46 5.26 -9.31 7.31
N ILE A 47 5.40 -9.73 6.05
CA ILE A 47 4.49 -10.69 5.42
C ILE A 47 4.69 -12.05 6.06
N GLU A 48 5.93 -12.50 6.21
CA GLU A 48 6.30 -13.77 6.85
C GLU A 48 5.87 -13.83 8.31
N ALA A 49 5.93 -12.71 9.04
CA ALA A 49 5.43 -12.59 10.41
C ALA A 49 3.88 -12.54 10.52
N GLY A 50 3.15 -12.66 9.40
CA GLY A 50 1.69 -12.66 9.41
C GLY A 50 1.04 -11.29 9.66
N HIS A 51 1.76 -10.19 9.43
CA HIS A 51 1.22 -8.84 9.62
C HIS A 51 0.38 -8.33 8.42
N VAL A 52 0.19 -9.18 7.40
CA VAL A 52 -0.62 -8.88 6.21
C VAL A 52 -1.77 -9.88 6.12
N PHE A 53 -2.99 -9.37 6.10
CA PHE A 53 -4.20 -10.16 5.97
C PHE A 53 -4.86 -9.84 4.63
N LEU A 54 -5.23 -10.89 3.89
CA LEU A 54 -5.97 -10.79 2.63
C LEU A 54 -7.37 -11.38 2.83
N LEU A 55 -8.35 -10.82 2.12
CA LEU A 55 -9.71 -11.36 2.10
C LEU A 55 -9.72 -12.66 1.29
N LYS A 56 -10.12 -13.77 1.92
CA LYS A 56 -10.06 -15.12 1.32
C LYS A 56 -10.85 -15.24 0.00
N ASP A 57 -12.02 -14.61 -0.07
CA ASP A 57 -12.95 -14.74 -1.20
C ASP A 57 -12.97 -13.48 -2.08
N ALA A 58 -11.93 -12.65 -2.01
CA ALA A 58 -11.85 -11.48 -2.85
C ALA A 58 -11.64 -11.88 -4.32
N PRO A 59 -12.42 -11.32 -5.28
CA PRO A 59 -12.29 -11.67 -6.70
C PRO A 59 -10.93 -11.25 -7.30
N TRP A 60 -10.23 -10.29 -6.68
CA TRP A 60 -8.90 -9.85 -7.09
C TRP A 60 -7.75 -10.70 -6.51
N LEU A 61 -8.03 -11.59 -5.54
CA LEU A 61 -7.01 -12.33 -4.82
C LEU A 61 -6.14 -13.23 -5.72
N PRO A 62 -6.70 -13.99 -6.68
CA PRO A 62 -5.88 -14.85 -7.54
C PRO A 62 -4.87 -14.05 -8.38
N ASP A 63 -5.32 -12.93 -8.97
CA ASP A 63 -4.47 -12.07 -9.80
C ASP A 63 -3.38 -11.39 -8.97
N PHE A 64 -3.73 -10.95 -7.77
CA PHE A 64 -2.79 -10.40 -6.80
C PHE A 64 -1.69 -11.42 -6.41
N LEU A 65 -2.09 -12.64 -6.05
CA LEU A 65 -1.13 -13.69 -5.68
C LEU A 65 -0.23 -14.08 -6.86
N ASN A 66 -0.80 -14.19 -8.06
CA ASN A 66 -0.01 -14.46 -9.27
C ASN A 66 1.07 -13.39 -9.49
N GLU A 67 0.74 -12.12 -9.30
CA GLU A 67 1.71 -11.03 -9.44
C GLU A 67 2.79 -11.08 -8.35
N VAL A 68 2.40 -11.24 -7.08
CA VAL A 68 3.32 -11.31 -5.94
C VAL A 68 4.30 -12.49 -6.07
N LEU A 69 3.81 -13.66 -6.52
CA LEU A 69 4.64 -14.87 -6.68
C LEU A 69 5.53 -14.81 -7.93
N ALA A 70 5.13 -14.10 -8.97
CA ALA A 70 5.93 -13.94 -10.19
C ALA A 70 7.00 -12.84 -10.07
N PHE A 71 6.83 -11.89 -9.15
CA PHE A 71 7.77 -10.80 -8.94
C PHE A 71 9.16 -11.32 -8.48
N PRO A 72 10.28 -10.78 -8.99
CA PRO A 72 10.42 -9.59 -9.85
C PRO A 72 10.37 -9.87 -11.36
N PHE A 73 10.07 -11.10 -11.78
CA PHE A 73 10.16 -11.53 -13.18
C PHE A 73 8.81 -11.60 -13.90
N GLY A 74 7.73 -11.26 -13.21
CA GLY A 74 6.38 -11.19 -13.75
C GLY A 74 6.21 -10.08 -14.78
N ARG A 75 5.16 -10.20 -15.59
CA ARG A 75 4.79 -9.17 -16.59
C ARG A 75 4.29 -7.87 -15.95
N HIS A 76 3.73 -7.97 -14.75
CA HIS A 76 3.11 -6.87 -14.02
C HIS A 76 3.78 -6.76 -12.65
N ASP A 77 3.86 -5.53 -12.13
CA ASP A 77 4.45 -5.22 -10.83
C ASP A 77 3.72 -4.08 -10.08
N ASP A 78 2.56 -3.65 -10.58
CA ASP A 78 1.79 -2.53 -10.06
C ASP A 78 1.21 -2.82 -8.66
N GLN A 79 0.67 -4.02 -8.46
CA GLN A 79 0.11 -4.44 -7.17
C GLN A 79 1.21 -4.68 -6.14
N VAL A 80 2.34 -5.26 -6.57
CA VAL A 80 3.52 -5.44 -5.70
C VAL A 80 4.09 -4.10 -5.29
N ASP A 81 4.16 -3.14 -6.22
CA ASP A 81 4.63 -1.80 -5.89
C ASP A 81 3.70 -1.11 -4.89
N ALA A 82 2.38 -1.15 -5.12
CA ALA A 82 1.39 -0.59 -4.21
C ALA A 82 1.48 -1.20 -2.79
N LEU A 83 1.65 -2.53 -2.70
CA LEU A 83 1.84 -3.23 -1.42
C LEU A 83 3.11 -2.75 -0.71
N SER A 84 4.25 -2.71 -1.42
CA SER A 84 5.53 -2.30 -0.84
C SER A 84 5.47 -0.87 -0.29
N GLN A 85 4.85 0.04 -1.03
CA GLN A 85 4.61 1.42 -0.60
C GLN A 85 3.70 1.47 0.63
N PHE A 86 2.59 0.75 0.64
CA PHE A 86 1.70 0.73 1.80
C PHE A 86 2.39 0.23 3.07
N LEU A 87 3.13 -0.88 3.01
CA LEU A 87 3.79 -1.48 4.17
C LEU A 87 4.96 -0.63 4.69
N GLY A 88 5.71 0.02 3.79
CA GLY A 88 6.72 1.00 4.18
C GLY A 88 6.10 2.20 4.89
N TRP A 89 4.96 2.67 4.40
CA TRP A 89 4.23 3.80 4.99
C TRP A 89 3.72 3.49 6.39
N ALA A 90 3.07 2.34 6.53
CA ALA A 90 2.40 1.93 7.75
C ALA A 90 3.41 1.75 8.90
N ALA A 91 4.64 1.34 8.58
CA ALA A 91 5.71 1.26 9.57
C ALA A 91 6.13 2.63 10.10
N VAL A 92 6.33 3.62 9.22
CA VAL A 92 6.70 4.99 9.64
C VAL A 92 5.54 5.71 10.33
N SER A 93 4.31 5.51 9.84
CA SER A 93 3.13 6.21 10.33
C SER A 93 2.64 5.70 11.69
N ARG A 94 2.96 4.44 12.05
CA ARG A 94 2.74 3.93 13.42
C ARG A 94 3.55 4.66 14.48
N PHE A 95 4.59 5.41 14.09
CA PHE A 95 5.36 6.29 14.98
C PHE A 95 4.89 7.75 14.99
N GLN A 96 3.80 8.10 14.28
CA GLN A 96 3.14 9.40 14.42
C GLN A 96 1.86 9.28 15.25
N PRO A 97 1.84 9.71 16.52
CA PRO A 97 0.62 9.73 17.32
C PRO A 97 -0.26 10.89 16.86
N THR A 98 -0.99 10.70 15.76
CA THR A 98 -2.11 11.58 15.43
C THR A 98 -3.22 10.77 14.77
N VAL A 99 -4.13 10.30 15.64
CA VAL A 99 -5.56 10.02 15.44
C VAL A 99 -6.04 10.05 13.98
N ALA A 100 -6.28 8.86 13.43
CA ALA A 100 -7.39 8.56 12.52
C ALA A 100 -7.42 7.04 12.26
N MET A 101 -8.00 6.28 13.19
CA MET A 101 -8.57 4.96 12.88
C MET A 101 -9.67 5.14 11.84
N PHE A 102 -9.59 4.44 10.70
CA PHE A 102 -10.75 4.19 9.85
C PHE A 102 -10.69 2.76 9.28
N GLY A 103 -11.53 1.90 9.86
CA GLY A 103 -11.77 0.51 9.45
C GLY A 103 -12.03 -0.37 10.68
N PRO A 104 -13.17 -1.09 10.78
CA PRO A 104 -13.46 -1.90 11.94
C PRO A 104 -12.49 -3.08 11.99
N MET A 105 -11.61 -3.05 12.99
CA MET A 105 -10.92 -4.24 13.49
C MET A 105 -11.99 -5.10 14.17
N ILE A 106 -12.67 -5.94 13.39
CA ILE A 106 -13.58 -6.95 13.93
C ILE A 106 -12.69 -8.05 14.53
N PHE A 107 -12.54 -8.04 15.85
CA PHE A 107 -12.16 -9.23 16.60
C PHE A 107 -13.41 -10.10 16.71
N TYR A 108 -13.47 -11.23 16.01
CA TYR A 108 -14.27 -12.37 16.46
C TYR A 108 -13.33 -13.30 17.22
N GLY A 109 -13.52 -13.36 18.53
CA GLY A 109 -12.99 -14.41 19.39
C GLY A 109 -14.17 -14.96 20.17
N ASP A 110 -14.70 -16.09 19.72
CA ASP A 110 -15.47 -17.02 20.54
C ASP A 110 -14.60 -18.28 20.66
N ASP A 111 -14.06 -18.49 21.86
CA ASP A 111 -14.01 -19.76 22.62
C ASP A 111 -13.22 -19.52 23.93
#